data_AF-A0A940VAQ5-F1
#
_entry.id   AF-A0A940VAQ5-F1
#
_cell.length_a   1.000
_cell.length_b   1.000
_cell.length_c   1.000
_cell.angle_alpha   90.00
_cell.angle_beta   90.00
_cell.angle_gamma   90.00
#
_symmetry.space_group_name_H-M   'P 1'
#
loop_
_entity.id
_entity.type
_entity.pdbx_description
1 polymer ?
#
loop_
_entity_poly.entity_id
_entity_poly.type
_entity_poly.pdbx_seq_one_letter_code
_entity_poly.pdbx_strand_id
1 'polypeptide(L)'
;MPEYLETTADKFIFRVAADRVYSGEGLWVLAEGGNVRVGLSDYLQQRSGDVAFAEVKPVGTNLAAGDDLATIETIKVNVVLPSPVTGKVVEVNPSMATAPEMVNQDPYGQGWLAVIEAAAWDKDQARLLSPQAYLEVMRREAEDEAKRL
;
A
#
# COMPACT_ATOMS: atom_id res chain seq x y z
N MET A 1 2.26 -17.83 -1.19
CA MET A 1 1.28 -16.79 -1.57
C MET A 1 0.29 -16.69 -0.43
N PRO A 2 -0.09 -15.48 0.00
CA PRO A 2 -1.08 -15.33 1.07
C PRO A 2 -2.46 -15.81 0.61
N GLU A 3 -3.31 -16.14 1.58
CA GLU A 3 -4.74 -16.22 1.32
C GLU A 3 -5.29 -14.82 1.02
N TYR A 4 -6.32 -14.73 0.18
CA TYR A 4 -6.94 -13.47 -0.20
C TYR A 4 -8.40 -13.47 0.22
N LEU A 5 -8.84 -12.35 0.77
CA LEU A 5 -10.24 -11.94 0.72
C LEU A 5 -10.49 -11.31 -0.64
N GLU A 6 -11.62 -11.63 -1.26
CA GLU A 6 -11.98 -11.11 -2.57
C GLU A 6 -13.38 -10.50 -2.53
N THR A 7 -13.56 -9.43 -3.31
CA THR A 7 -14.88 -8.87 -3.58
C THR A 7 -14.91 -8.36 -5.01
N THR A 8 -16.11 -8.29 -5.58
CA THR A 8 -16.35 -7.70 -6.90
C THR A 8 -17.14 -6.42 -6.72
N ALA A 9 -16.75 -5.37 -7.43
CA ALA A 9 -17.52 -4.14 -7.57
C ALA A 9 -17.55 -3.75 -9.05
N ASP A 10 -18.77 -3.62 -9.60
CA ASP A 10 -19.01 -3.53 -11.05
C ASP A 10 -18.30 -4.68 -11.80
N LYS A 11 -17.33 -4.36 -12.68
CA LYS A 11 -16.55 -5.33 -13.46
C LYS A 11 -15.16 -5.62 -12.87
N PHE A 12 -14.80 -5.00 -11.75
CA PHE A 12 -13.48 -5.11 -11.14
C PHE A 12 -13.49 -6.12 -10.00
N ILE A 13 -12.42 -6.90 -9.91
CA ILE A 13 -12.15 -7.82 -8.80
C ILE A 13 -11.06 -7.17 -7.95
N PHE A 14 -11.32 -7.06 -6.66
CA PHE A 14 -10.36 -6.53 -5.70
C PHE A 14 -9.97 -7.60 -4.69
N ARG A 15 -8.66 -7.73 -4.48
CA ARG A 15 -8.06 -8.68 -3.54
C ARG A 15 -7.49 -7.98 -2.32
N VAL A 16 -7.62 -8.58 -1.15
CA VAL A 16 -7.00 -8.14 0.10
C VAL A 16 -6.26 -9.34 0.71
N ALA A 17 -4.93 -9.26 0.81
CA ALA A 17 -4.12 -10.29 1.42
C ALA A 17 -4.40 -10.42 2.93
N ALA A 18 -4.58 -11.65 3.42
CA ALA A 18 -5.00 -11.90 4.79
C ALA A 18 -3.85 -11.92 5.82
N ASP A 19 -2.59 -11.86 5.37
CA ASP A 19 -1.37 -12.00 6.18
C ASP A 19 -0.79 -10.68 6.71
N ARG A 20 -1.45 -9.55 6.42
CA ARG A 20 -0.95 -8.20 6.68
C ARG A 20 -2.06 -7.26 7.15
N VAL A 21 -1.67 -6.09 7.65
CA VAL A 21 -2.60 -5.02 8.03
C VAL A 21 -2.55 -3.87 7.04
N TYR A 22 -3.52 -2.96 7.09
CA TYR A 22 -3.75 -1.96 6.06
C TYR A 22 -3.95 -0.56 6.64
N SER A 23 -3.49 0.48 5.97
CA SER A 23 -3.90 1.85 6.24
C SER A 23 -5.28 2.11 5.63
N GLY A 24 -5.98 3.15 6.10
CA GLY A 24 -7.26 3.55 5.52
C GLY A 24 -7.14 3.98 4.06
N GLU A 25 -5.98 4.53 3.69
CA GLU A 25 -5.64 4.98 2.34
C GLU A 25 -5.28 3.83 1.39
N GLY A 26 -5.13 2.61 1.89
CA GLY A 26 -4.84 1.42 1.09
C GLY A 26 -3.37 1.04 0.95
N LEU A 27 -2.49 1.52 1.83
CA LEU A 27 -1.17 0.90 1.97
C LEU A 27 -1.28 -0.36 2.82
N TRP A 28 -0.64 -1.45 2.41
CA TRP A 28 -0.48 -2.62 3.26
C TRP A 28 0.83 -2.60 4.03
N VAL A 29 0.86 -3.26 5.18
CA VAL A 29 2.00 -3.37 6.09
C VAL A 29 2.15 -4.82 6.54
N LEU A 30 3.21 -5.48 6.07
CA LEU A 30 3.57 -6.86 6.42
C LEU A 30 4.71 -6.83 7.45
N ALA A 31 4.46 -7.35 8.65
CA ALA A 31 5.47 -7.42 9.70
C ALA A 31 6.44 -8.60 9.45
N GLU A 32 7.75 -8.32 9.48
CA GLU A 32 8.82 -9.26 9.19
C GLU A 32 9.96 -9.08 10.21
N GLY A 33 9.94 -9.85 11.30
CA GLY A 33 11.09 -9.97 12.20
C GLY A 33 11.57 -8.65 12.84
N GLY A 34 10.65 -7.71 13.10
CA GLY A 34 10.94 -6.39 13.69
C GLY A 34 10.92 -5.24 12.68
N ASN A 35 11.04 -5.54 11.39
CA ASN A 35 10.79 -4.59 10.32
C ASN A 35 9.37 -4.74 9.79
N VAL A 36 8.93 -3.76 8.99
CA VAL A 36 7.70 -3.87 8.21
C VAL A 36 7.97 -3.58 6.75
N ARG A 37 7.42 -4.42 5.87
CA ARG A 37 7.38 -4.16 4.44
C ARG A 37 6.08 -3.48 4.09
N VAL A 38 6.14 -2.49 3.20
CA VAL A 38 4.99 -1.66 2.83
C VAL A 38 4.80 -1.63 1.31
N GLY A 39 3.54 -1.54 0.87
CA GLY A 39 3.18 -1.42 -0.55
C GLY A 39 1.72 -1.03 -0.75
N LEU A 40 1.29 -0.94 -2.00
CA LEU A 40 -0.10 -0.57 -2.33
C LEU A 40 -0.99 -1.81 -2.34
N SER A 41 -2.21 -1.67 -1.84
CA SER A 41 -3.25 -2.67 -2.04
C SER A 41 -3.64 -2.77 -3.50
N ASP A 42 -4.24 -3.90 -3.86
CA ASP A 42 -4.81 -4.12 -5.19
C ASP A 42 -5.89 -3.08 -5.53
N TYR A 43 -6.72 -2.68 -4.55
CA TYR A 43 -7.70 -1.61 -4.76
C TYR A 43 -7.03 -0.26 -5.08
N LEU A 44 -6.03 0.14 -4.29
CA LEU A 44 -5.38 1.44 -4.45
C LEU A 44 -4.66 1.54 -5.80
N GLN A 45 -3.96 0.50 -6.23
CA GLN A 45 -3.28 0.51 -7.52
C GLN A 45 -4.27 0.55 -8.70
N GLN A 46 -5.36 -0.24 -8.66
CA GLN A 46 -6.36 -0.22 -9.75
C GLN A 46 -7.07 1.14 -9.84
N ARG A 47 -7.40 1.74 -8.69
CA ARG A 47 -8.04 3.06 -8.64
C ARG A 47 -7.11 4.16 -9.18
N SER A 48 -5.84 4.11 -8.81
CA SER A 48 -4.84 5.10 -9.23
C SER A 48 -4.52 4.99 -10.73
N GLY A 49 -4.64 3.79 -11.30
CA GLY A 49 -4.32 3.51 -12.70
C GLY A 49 -2.89 3.02 -12.90
N ASP A 50 -2.50 2.91 -14.17
CA ASP A 50 -1.20 2.35 -14.55
C ASP A 50 -0.06 3.25 -14.05
N VAL A 51 0.83 2.66 -13.25
CA VAL A 51 1.98 3.34 -12.66
C VAL A 51 3.03 3.59 -13.74
N ALA A 52 3.41 4.85 -13.89
CA ALA A 52 4.47 5.29 -14.78
C ALA A 52 5.79 5.50 -14.02
N PHE A 53 5.73 6.08 -12.81
CA PHE A 53 6.89 6.30 -11.95
C PHE A 53 6.56 6.09 -10.47
N ALA A 54 7.54 5.64 -9.70
CA ALA A 54 7.45 5.48 -8.26
C ALA A 54 8.70 6.10 -7.60
N GLU A 55 8.51 7.19 -6.86
CA GLU A 55 9.56 7.83 -6.06
C GLU A 55 9.38 7.44 -4.60
N VAL A 56 10.30 6.65 -4.05
CA VAL A 56 10.26 6.21 -2.64
C VAL A 56 11.35 6.92 -1.86
N LYS A 57 11.08 7.31 -0.61
CA LYS A 57 12.10 7.94 0.26
C LYS A 57 13.33 7.03 0.38
N PRO A 58 14.55 7.60 0.33
CA PRO A 58 15.77 6.81 0.31
C PRO A 58 16.03 6.11 1.65
N VAL A 59 16.80 5.03 1.59
CA VAL A 59 17.33 4.35 2.78
C VAL A 59 18.03 5.36 3.69
N GLY A 60 17.76 5.27 4.99
CA GLY A 60 18.28 6.19 5.99
C GLY A 60 17.28 7.26 6.43
N THR A 61 16.20 7.48 5.67
CA THR A 61 15.18 8.49 5.99
C THR A 61 14.38 8.09 7.22
N ASN A 62 14.29 8.98 8.21
CA ASN A 62 13.37 8.85 9.33
C ASN A 62 12.01 9.43 8.95
N LEU A 63 10.94 8.70 9.25
CA LEU A 63 9.56 9.06 8.95
C LEU A 63 8.72 8.93 10.22
N ALA A 64 7.88 9.92 10.48
CA ALA A 64 6.73 9.75 11.34
C ALA A 64 5.58 9.09 10.57
N ALA A 65 4.70 8.43 11.33
CA ALA A 65 3.35 8.10 10.90
C ALA A 65 2.68 9.29 10.18
N GLY A 66 2.32 9.11 8.90
CA GLY A 66 1.67 10.15 8.11
C GLY A 66 2.62 11.01 7.26
N ASP A 67 3.94 10.95 7.47
CA ASP A 67 4.91 11.65 6.62
C ASP A 67 4.96 11.03 5.21
N ASP A 68 5.35 11.81 4.20
CA ASP A 68 5.46 11.33 2.83
C ASP A 68 6.49 10.19 2.71
N LEU A 69 6.02 8.97 2.42
CA LEU A 69 6.86 7.79 2.20
C LEU A 69 7.22 7.62 0.72
N ALA A 70 6.24 7.82 -0.16
CA ALA A 70 6.43 7.66 -1.59
C ALA A 70 5.45 8.51 -2.39
N THR A 71 5.79 8.78 -3.63
CA THR A 71 4.88 9.38 -4.62
C THR A 71 4.79 8.44 -5.81
N ILE A 72 3.57 8.06 -6.18
CA ILE A 72 3.28 7.25 -7.36
C ILE A 72 2.68 8.15 -8.43
N GLU A 73 3.35 8.25 -9.57
CA GLU A 73 2.83 8.93 -10.75
C GLU A 73 2.19 7.89 -11.66
N THR A 74 0.93 8.13 -11.99
CA THR A 74 0.16 7.32 -12.94
C THR A 74 -0.22 8.15 -14.14
N ILE A 75 -0.74 7.52 -15.18
CA ILE A 75 -1.30 8.24 -16.34
C ILE A 75 -2.45 9.18 -15.94
N LYS A 76 -3.15 8.89 -14.83
CA LYS A 76 -4.32 9.64 -14.39
C LYS A 76 -3.98 10.74 -13.40
N VAL A 77 -3.09 10.46 -12.45
CA VAL A 77 -2.90 11.28 -11.24
C VAL A 77 -1.57 10.98 -10.54
N ASN A 78 -1.08 11.97 -9.78
CA ASN A 78 0.01 11.80 -8.81
C ASN A 78 -0.58 11.51 -7.43
N VAL A 79 -0.18 10.39 -6.83
CA VAL A 79 -0.65 9.93 -5.52
C VAL A 79 0.51 10.00 -4.53
N VAL A 80 0.38 10.88 -3.52
CA VAL A 80 1.31 10.90 -2.38
C VAL A 80 0.86 9.85 -1.37
N LEU A 81 1.78 8.99 -0.97
CA LEU A 81 1.55 7.87 -0.07
C LEU A 81 2.15 8.19 1.31
N PRO A 82 1.31 8.38 2.34
CA PRO A 82 1.77 8.62 3.69
C PRO A 82 2.33 7.35 4.33
N SER A 83 3.36 7.49 5.17
CA SER A 83 3.96 6.38 5.88
C SER A 83 2.96 5.75 6.85
N PRO A 84 2.70 4.44 6.76
CA PRO A 84 1.75 3.78 7.64
C PRO A 84 2.35 3.46 9.01
N VAL A 85 3.63 3.76 9.24
CA VAL A 85 4.33 3.57 10.54
C VAL A 85 5.38 4.67 10.76
N THR A 86 5.74 4.90 12.02
CA THR A 86 6.90 5.68 12.43
C THR A 86 8.13 4.79 12.44
N GLY A 87 9.21 5.24 11.82
CA GLY A 87 10.44 4.44 11.73
C GLY A 87 11.46 4.98 10.75
N LYS A 88 12.39 4.12 10.36
CA LYS A 88 13.46 4.45 9.42
C LYS A 88 13.39 3.55 8.20
N VAL A 89 13.47 4.13 7.00
CA VAL A 89 13.59 3.35 5.76
C VAL A 89 14.93 2.62 5.77
N VAL A 90 14.88 1.29 5.71
CA VAL A 90 16.07 0.43 5.70
C VAL A 90 16.29 -0.27 4.36
N GLU A 91 15.23 -0.37 3.55
CA GLU A 91 15.31 -0.93 2.20
C GLU A 91 14.30 -0.23 1.28
N VAL A 92 14.66 -0.08 0.01
CA VAL A 92 13.77 0.39 -1.06
C VAL A 92 13.76 -0.68 -2.14
N ASN A 93 12.59 -0.99 -2.69
CA ASN A 93 12.48 -1.97 -3.76
C ASN A 93 13.22 -1.48 -5.02
N PRO A 94 14.27 -2.17 -5.48
CA PRO A 94 15.03 -1.74 -6.65
C PRO A 94 14.18 -1.67 -7.92
N SER A 95 13.09 -2.45 -8.01
CA SER A 95 12.17 -2.40 -9.14
C SER A 95 11.46 -1.06 -9.28
N MET A 96 11.36 -0.23 -8.24
CA MET A 96 10.69 1.08 -8.37
C MET A 96 11.40 2.03 -9.33
N ALA A 97 12.70 1.83 -9.57
CA ALA A 97 13.48 2.64 -10.51
C ALA A 97 13.44 2.11 -11.96
N THR A 98 13.11 0.82 -12.17
CA THR A 98 13.28 0.15 -13.47
C THR A 98 12.04 -0.55 -14.00
N ALA A 99 11.15 -0.96 -13.10
CA ALA A 99 9.90 -1.67 -13.37
C ALA A 99 8.80 -1.25 -12.35
N PRO A 100 8.44 0.05 -12.27
CA PRO A 100 7.45 0.54 -11.31
C PRO A 100 6.05 -0.05 -11.53
N GLU A 101 5.75 -0.57 -12.73
CA GLU A 101 4.52 -1.28 -13.06
C GLU A 101 4.33 -2.58 -12.26
N MET A 102 5.38 -3.07 -11.57
CA MET A 102 5.25 -4.19 -10.63
C MET A 102 4.24 -3.91 -9.51
N VAL A 103 4.02 -2.63 -9.18
CA VAL A 103 2.94 -2.21 -8.27
C VAL A 103 1.56 -2.63 -8.80
N ASN A 104 1.33 -2.53 -10.11
CA ASN A 104 0.08 -2.97 -10.73
C ASN A 104 0.04 -4.48 -10.93
N GLN A 105 1.16 -5.10 -11.33
CA GLN A 105 1.20 -6.52 -11.73
C GLN A 105 1.20 -7.49 -10.55
N ASP A 106 1.91 -7.17 -9.47
CA ASP A 106 2.02 -8.02 -8.27
C ASP A 106 2.07 -7.18 -6.98
N PRO A 107 0.97 -6.47 -6.65
CA PRO A 107 0.92 -5.49 -5.55
C PRO A 107 1.29 -6.08 -4.19
N TYR A 108 1.04 -7.38 -3.98
CA TYR A 108 1.27 -8.06 -2.70
C TYR A 108 2.56 -8.88 -2.65
N GLY A 109 3.23 -9.08 -3.79
CA GLY A 109 4.50 -9.76 -3.92
C GLY A 109 5.62 -8.78 -4.30
N GLN A 110 5.98 -8.73 -5.58
CA GLN A 110 7.10 -7.95 -6.11
C GLN A 110 6.86 -6.44 -6.18
N GLY A 111 5.62 -5.97 -6.04
CA GLY A 111 5.22 -4.56 -6.07
C GLY A 111 5.35 -3.80 -4.75
N TRP A 112 6.14 -4.31 -3.79
CA TRP A 112 6.41 -3.60 -2.53
C TRP A 112 7.23 -2.32 -2.76
N LEU A 113 7.14 -1.35 -1.86
CA LEU A 113 7.83 -0.05 -2.00
C LEU A 113 9.10 0.03 -1.16
N ALA A 114 8.97 -0.23 0.13
CA ALA A 114 10.04 -0.06 1.11
C ALA A 114 9.93 -1.08 2.25
N VAL A 115 11.05 -1.25 2.96
CA VAL A 115 11.09 -1.85 4.30
C VAL A 115 11.45 -0.76 5.29
N ILE A 116 10.69 -0.70 6.39
CA ILE A 116 10.84 0.28 7.46
C ILE A 116 11.17 -0.47 8.74
N GLU A 117 12.26 -0.07 9.40
CA GLU A 117 12.52 -0.44 10.80
C GLU A 117 11.58 0.36 11.69
N ALA A 118 10.54 -0.30 12.21
CA ALA A 118 9.47 0.35 12.94
C ALA A 118 9.94 0.76 14.34
N ALA A 119 9.82 2.05 14.66
CA ALA A 119 10.22 2.60 15.96
C ALA A 119 9.07 2.66 16.98
N ALA A 120 7.82 2.53 16.53
CA ALA A 120 6.63 2.64 17.36
C ALA A 120 5.51 1.65 16.97
N TRP A 121 5.89 0.42 16.62
CA TRP A 121 4.99 -0.58 16.03
C TRP A 121 3.67 -0.78 16.79
N ASP A 122 3.70 -1.01 18.11
CA ASP A 122 2.48 -1.26 18.89
C ASP A 122 1.48 -0.10 18.83
N LYS A 123 2.00 1.13 18.82
CA LYS A 123 1.19 2.35 18.72
C LYS A 123 0.64 2.51 17.30
N ASP A 124 1.48 2.29 16.29
CA ASP A 124 1.11 2.48 14.90
C ASP A 124 0.16 1.38 14.39
N GLN A 125 0.40 0.12 14.74
CA GLN A 125 -0.47 -0.99 14.34
C GLN A 125 -1.90 -0.80 14.85
N ALA A 126 -2.09 -0.17 16.02
CA ALA A 126 -3.41 0.08 16.58
C ALA A 126 -4.31 0.99 15.71
N ARG A 127 -3.74 1.77 14.78
CA ARG A 127 -4.50 2.59 13.82
C ARG A 127 -4.67 1.92 12.44
N LEU A 128 -4.04 0.78 12.24
CA LEU A 128 -4.15 0.01 11.01
C LEU A 128 -5.35 -0.94 11.09
N LEU A 129 -5.85 -1.29 9.92
CA LEU A 129 -7.03 -2.10 9.71
C LEU A 129 -6.63 -3.56 9.52
N SER A 130 -7.42 -4.47 10.07
CA SER A 130 -7.38 -5.88 9.67
C SER A 130 -7.77 -6.03 8.18
N PRO A 131 -7.41 -7.15 7.53
CA PRO A 131 -7.84 -7.43 6.16
C PRO A 131 -9.36 -7.29 5.97
N GLN A 132 -10.15 -7.80 6.91
CA GLN A 132 -11.61 -7.72 6.86
C GLN A 132 -12.11 -6.28 7.00
N ALA A 133 -11.52 -5.49 7.91
CA ALA A 133 -11.91 -4.10 8.07
C ALA A 133 -11.55 -3.27 6.82
N TYR A 134 -10.39 -3.52 6.22
CA TYR A 134 -9.99 -2.85 4.98
C TYR A 134 -10.88 -3.24 3.79
N LEU A 135 -11.27 -4.51 3.68
CA LEU A 135 -12.20 -4.99 2.65
C LEU A 135 -13.51 -4.18 2.66
N GLU A 136 -14.07 -3.91 3.84
CA GLU A 136 -15.30 -3.11 3.97
C GLU A 136 -15.08 -1.64 3.61
N VAL A 137 -13.93 -1.05 4.00
CA VAL A 137 -13.56 0.33 3.61
C VAL A 137 -13.48 0.45 2.09
N MET A 138 -12.69 -0.40 1.44
CA MET A 138 -12.51 -0.32 -0.02
C MET A 138 -13.81 -0.64 -0.77
N ARG A 139 -14.67 -1.55 -0.27
CA ARG A 139 -15.95 -1.87 -0.90
C ARG A 139 -16.86 -0.65 -0.91
N ARG A 140 -16.96 0.04 0.22
CA ARG A 140 -17.72 1.28 0.32
C ARG A 140 -17.17 2.36 -0.61
N GLU A 141 -15.85 2.53 -0.67
CA GLU A 141 -15.24 3.51 -1.58
C GLU A 141 -15.52 3.17 -3.06
N ALA A 142 -15.40 1.90 -3.45
CA ALA A 142 -15.70 1.44 -4.81
C ALA A 142 -17.17 1.67 -5.18
N GLU A 143 -18.11 1.41 -4.27
CA GLU A 143 -19.54 1.68 -4.47
C GLU A 143 -19.83 3.18 -4.60
N ASP A 144 -19.19 4.01 -3.77
CA ASP A 144 -19.37 5.46 -3.78
C ASP A 144 -18.78 6.09 -5.06
N GLU A 145 -17.67 5.56 -5.57
CA GLU A 145 -17.08 5.96 -6.84
C GLU A 145 -17.98 5.56 -8.03
N ALA A 146 -18.53 4.34 -8.01
CA ALA A 146 -19.46 3.88 -9.06
C ALA A 146 -20.74 4.73 -9.16
N LYS A 147 -21.22 5.31 -8.05
CA LYS A 147 -22.38 6.22 -8.03
C LYS A 147 -22.07 7.63 -8.56
N ARG A 148 -20.79 8.00 -8.66
CA ARG A 148 -20.35 9.33 -9.15
C ARG A 148 -20.11 9.36 -10.66
N LEU A 149 -20.09 8.21 -11.31
CA LEU A 149 -20.00 8.02 -12.76
C LEU A 149 -21.41 7.98 -13.38
#